data_AF-A0A0C3P278-F1
#
_entry.id   AF-A0A0C3P278-F1
#
_cell.length_a   1.000
_cell.length_b   1.000
_cell.length_c   1.000
_cell.angle_alpha   90.00
_cell.angle_beta   90.00
_cell.angle_gamma   90.00
#
_symmetry.space_group_name_H-M   'P 1'
#
loop_
_entity.id
_entity.type
_entity.pdbx_description
1 polymer ?
#
loop_
_entity_poly.entity_id
_entity_poly.type
_entity_poly.pdbx_seq_one_letter_code
_entity_poly.pdbx_strand_id
1 'polypeptide(L)'
;MPKAWATRLIMAREINAISNCTEILQAPPHSLTPSGALAALQELSIYTNAESCPMCASAIRFSAFKEYIFGTSIPFLTDHGACWSQITLSSYNIFQQSVLLGTSTQFVGNILGNETDPMFAWQFDESAPCPSSCVRTNIDATPTCVPTKVT
;
A
#
# COMPACT_ATOMS: atom_id res chain seq x y z
N MET A 1 26.63 -16.95 0.94
CA MET A 1 25.71 -16.75 2.08
C MET A 1 24.44 -16.11 1.55
N PRO A 2 23.25 -16.75 1.65
CA PRO A 2 22.06 -16.25 0.99
C PRO A 2 21.49 -15.05 1.75
N LYS A 3 21.58 -13.86 1.15
CA LYS A 3 21.03 -12.58 1.65
C LYS A 3 19.48 -12.52 1.68
N ALA A 4 18.79 -13.63 1.43
CA ALA A 4 17.36 -13.66 1.14
C ALA A 4 16.42 -13.65 2.36
N TRP A 5 16.97 -13.72 3.58
CA TRP A 5 16.20 -14.02 4.79
C TRP A 5 15.86 -12.73 5.57
N ALA A 6 16.72 -11.70 5.47
CA ALA A 6 16.48 -10.39 6.08
C ALA A 6 15.45 -9.55 5.30
N THR A 7 15.24 -9.83 4.02
CA THR A 7 14.38 -9.01 3.15
C THR A 7 12.89 -9.35 3.25
N ARG A 8 12.47 -10.44 3.90
CA ARG A 8 11.05 -10.88 3.85
C ARG A 8 10.13 -10.22 4.89
N LEU A 9 10.67 -9.56 5.91
CA LEU A 9 9.86 -8.94 6.97
C LEU A 9 9.45 -7.49 6.68
N ILE A 10 10.04 -6.85 5.65
CA ILE A 10 9.79 -5.44 5.26
C ILE A 10 9.05 -5.32 3.91
N MET A 11 8.67 -6.46 3.29
CA MET A 11 8.03 -6.52 1.96
C MET A 11 6.54 -6.16 2.01
N ALA A 12 6.23 -4.94 2.42
CA ALA A 12 4.97 -4.31 2.09
C ALA A 12 4.93 -3.98 0.58
N ARG A 13 3.71 -3.89 0.01
CA ARG A 13 3.51 -3.72 -1.44
C ARG A 13 4.26 -2.51 -1.99
N GLU A 14 4.33 -1.43 -1.23
CA GLU A 14 4.98 -0.18 -1.58
C GLU A 14 6.50 -0.31 -1.64
N ILE A 15 7.11 -1.06 -0.72
CA ILE A 15 8.56 -1.31 -0.76
C ILE A 15 8.93 -2.14 -2.00
N ASN A 16 8.10 -3.14 -2.32
CA ASN A 16 8.29 -3.93 -3.54
C ASN A 16 8.09 -3.08 -4.81
N ALA A 17 7.11 -2.18 -4.81
CA ALA A 17 6.87 -1.26 -5.91
C ALA A 17 8.08 -0.34 -6.14
N ILE A 18 8.63 0.24 -5.07
CA ILE A 18 9.84 1.08 -5.14
C ILE A 18 11.02 0.27 -5.67
N SER A 19 11.29 -0.90 -5.10
CA SER A 19 12.40 -1.77 -5.53
C SER A 19 12.28 -2.12 -7.02
N ASN A 20 11.12 -2.63 -7.44
CA ASN A 20 10.89 -3.04 -8.82
C ASN A 20 10.97 -1.84 -9.79
N CYS A 21 10.43 -0.68 -9.43
CA CYS A 21 10.53 0.52 -10.23
C CYS A 21 12.00 0.94 -10.40
N THR A 22 12.79 0.95 -9.33
CA THR A 22 14.22 1.27 -9.41
C THR A 22 15.01 0.25 -10.23
N GLU A 23 14.64 -1.04 -10.21
CA GLU A 23 15.25 -2.07 -11.04
C GLU A 23 14.94 -1.83 -12.53
N ILE A 24 13.69 -1.53 -12.87
CA ILE A 24 13.27 -1.20 -14.24
C ILE A 24 14.01 0.04 -14.76
N LEU A 25 14.12 1.09 -13.94
CA LEU A 25 14.80 2.33 -14.31
C LEU A 25 16.33 2.15 -14.50
N GLN A 26 16.93 1.19 -13.81
CA GLN A 26 18.35 0.84 -13.97
C GLN A 26 18.59 -0.16 -15.11
N ALA A 27 17.55 -0.86 -15.56
CA ALA A 27 17.60 -1.77 -16.69
C ALA A 27 17.47 -1.02 -18.04
N PRO A 28 17.90 -1.63 -19.16
CA PRO A 28 17.59 -1.13 -20.50
C PRO A 28 16.07 -1.02 -20.71
N PRO A 29 15.59 0.02 -21.40
CA PRO A 29 16.36 1.01 -22.16
C PRO A 29 16.86 2.22 -21.33
N HIS A 30 16.39 2.38 -20.09
CA HIS A 30 16.65 3.59 -19.29
C HIS A 30 18.09 3.65 -18.79
N SER A 31 18.65 2.52 -18.34
CA SER A 31 20.04 2.37 -17.90
C SER A 31 20.50 3.45 -16.92
N LEU A 32 19.61 3.92 -16.03
CA LEU A 32 19.94 4.97 -15.08
C LEU A 32 20.92 4.44 -14.02
N THR A 33 21.71 5.34 -13.44
CA THR A 33 22.46 5.02 -12.22
C THR A 33 21.49 4.88 -11.03
N PRO A 34 21.91 4.27 -9.90
CA PRO A 34 21.07 4.22 -8.71
C PRO A 34 20.55 5.59 -8.25
N SER A 35 21.40 6.62 -8.32
CA SER A 35 21.00 8.01 -8.01
C SER A 35 20.06 8.60 -9.05
N GLY A 36 20.26 8.29 -10.34
CA GLY A 36 19.37 8.69 -11.42
C GLY A 36 17.99 8.06 -11.31
N ALA A 37 17.92 6.77 -10.94
CA ALA A 37 16.65 6.09 -10.69
C ALA A 37 15.89 6.69 -9.51
N LEU A 38 16.58 7.03 -8.41
CA LEU A 38 15.99 7.71 -7.27
C LEU A 38 15.49 9.12 -7.64
N ALA A 39 16.25 9.87 -8.43
CA ALA A 39 15.82 11.17 -8.94
C ALA A 39 14.58 11.05 -9.85
N ALA A 40 14.52 10.02 -10.68
CA ALA A 40 13.37 9.78 -11.55
C ALA A 40 12.08 9.47 -10.78
N LEU A 41 12.15 8.92 -9.56
CA LEU A 41 10.96 8.73 -8.71
C LEU A 41 10.26 10.05 -8.39
N GLN A 42 10.98 11.18 -8.38
CA GLN A 42 10.41 12.51 -8.14
C GLN A 42 9.45 12.99 -9.23
N GLU A 43 9.46 12.34 -10.39
CA GLU A 43 8.54 12.61 -11.49
C GLU A 43 7.38 11.60 -11.54
N LEU A 44 7.38 10.60 -10.66
CA LEU A 44 6.39 9.54 -10.62
C LEU A 44 5.41 9.73 -9.47
N SER A 45 4.21 9.20 -9.67
CA SER A 45 3.14 9.18 -8.69
C SER A 45 2.90 7.74 -8.24
N ILE A 46 2.81 7.52 -6.93
CA ILE A 46 2.54 6.20 -6.36
C ILE A 46 1.07 6.10 -5.94
N TYR A 47 0.39 5.07 -6.47
CA TYR A 47 -1.01 4.78 -6.20
C TYR A 47 -1.12 3.53 -5.33
N THR A 48 -1.84 3.62 -4.22
CA THR A 48 -2.10 2.50 -3.32
C THR A 48 -3.59 2.37 -3.05
N ASN A 49 -4.09 1.14 -2.91
CA ASN A 49 -5.51 0.92 -2.62
C ASN A 49 -5.87 1.36 -1.18
N ALA A 50 -4.89 1.36 -0.29
CA ALA A 50 -5.03 1.74 1.10
C ALA A 50 -3.87 2.65 1.50
N GLU A 51 -4.12 3.45 2.54
CA GLU A 51 -3.14 4.29 3.18
C GLU A 51 -1.96 3.43 3.68
N SER A 52 -0.77 3.77 3.20
CA SER A 52 0.48 3.12 3.55
C SER A 52 0.77 3.23 5.04
N CYS A 53 1.16 2.10 5.65
CA CYS A 53 1.58 2.06 7.04
C CYS A 53 2.81 2.96 7.29
N PRO A 54 3.14 3.31 8.54
CA PRO A 54 4.21 4.27 8.85
C PRO A 54 5.56 3.96 8.21
N MET A 55 5.92 2.68 8.06
CA MET A 55 7.14 2.24 7.40
C MET A 55 7.14 2.62 5.91
N CYS A 56 6.07 2.29 5.19
CA CYS A 56 5.92 2.57 3.77
C CYS A 56 5.76 4.05 3.48
N ALA A 57 4.97 4.76 4.30
CA ALA A 57 4.84 6.21 4.20
C ALA A 57 6.21 6.91 4.36
N SER A 58 7.04 6.44 5.30
CA SER A 58 8.41 6.96 5.47
C SER A 58 9.28 6.66 4.26
N ALA A 59 9.21 5.44 3.71
CA ALA A 59 9.96 5.07 2.51
C ALA A 59 9.57 5.93 1.30
N ILE A 60 8.27 6.09 1.04
CA ILE A 60 7.75 6.97 -0.03
C ILE A 60 8.26 8.39 0.14
N ARG A 61 8.23 8.90 1.37
CA ARG A 61 8.72 10.24 1.70
C ARG A 61 10.22 10.40 1.42
N PHE A 62 11.05 9.42 1.79
CA PHE A 62 12.49 9.41 1.47
C PHE A 62 12.78 9.26 -0.01
N SER A 63 11.94 8.51 -0.74
CA SER A 63 12.01 8.36 -2.20
C SER A 63 11.56 9.60 -2.95
N ALA A 64 10.92 10.56 -2.26
CA ALA A 64 10.53 11.86 -2.79
C ALA A 64 9.64 11.77 -4.04
N PHE A 65 8.71 10.80 -4.09
CA PHE A 65 7.72 10.74 -5.17
C PHE A 65 7.01 12.08 -5.37
N LYS A 66 6.58 12.35 -6.60
CA LYS A 66 5.83 13.56 -6.93
C LYS A 66 4.53 13.62 -6.15
N GLU A 67 3.80 12.52 -6.18
CA GLU A 67 2.47 12.39 -5.59
C GLU A 67 2.36 11.02 -4.91
N TYR A 68 1.72 11.02 -3.75
CA TYR A 68 1.29 9.83 -3.03
C TYR A 68 -0.23 9.85 -2.94
N ILE A 69 -0.85 8.89 -3.62
CA ILE A 69 -2.30 8.77 -3.77
C ILE A 69 -2.76 7.46 -3.15
N PHE A 70 -3.76 7.53 -2.28
CA PHE A 70 -4.37 6.33 -1.70
C PHE A 70 -5.90 6.40 -1.63
N GLY A 71 -6.53 5.23 -1.62
CA GLY A 71 -7.96 5.05 -1.38
C GLY A 71 -8.30 4.95 0.10
N THR A 72 -8.44 3.74 0.61
CA THR A 72 -8.89 3.45 1.98
C THR A 72 -7.96 4.03 3.05
N SER A 73 -8.51 4.71 4.06
CA SER A 73 -7.72 5.34 5.13
C SER A 73 -7.34 4.37 6.27
N ILE A 74 -6.26 4.65 7.02
CA ILE A 74 -5.89 3.89 8.23
C ILE A 74 -7.04 3.85 9.24
N PRO A 75 -7.74 4.97 9.55
CA PRO A 75 -8.93 4.93 10.39
C PRO A 75 -9.95 3.89 9.93
N PHE A 76 -10.28 3.83 8.63
CA PHE A 76 -11.18 2.79 8.11
C PHE A 76 -10.60 1.39 8.25
N LEU A 77 -9.30 1.19 8.07
CA LEU A 77 -8.69 -0.13 8.21
C LEU A 77 -8.67 -0.63 9.66
N THR A 78 -8.50 0.28 10.62
CA THR A 78 -8.43 -0.06 12.05
C THR A 78 -9.78 -0.05 12.75
N ASP A 79 -10.73 0.72 12.23
CA ASP A 79 -12.10 0.87 12.71
C ASP A 79 -13.09 0.24 11.71
N HIS A 80 -14.40 0.42 11.90
CA HIS A 80 -15.42 0.28 10.86
C HIS A 80 -15.38 -1.01 10.00
N GLY A 81 -15.15 -2.16 10.64
CA GLY A 81 -15.39 -3.47 10.01
C GLY A 81 -14.25 -4.01 9.16
N ALA A 82 -13.06 -3.40 9.17
CA ALA A 82 -11.86 -4.01 8.58
C ALA A 82 -10.84 -4.49 9.64
N CYS A 83 -10.97 -4.09 10.91
CA CYS A 83 -10.27 -4.63 12.10
C CYS A 83 -8.81 -5.09 11.88
N TRP A 84 -8.04 -4.38 11.06
CA TRP A 84 -6.67 -4.75 10.73
C TRP A 84 -5.74 -4.38 11.90
N SER A 85 -4.94 -5.36 12.34
CA SER A 85 -3.87 -5.11 13.31
C SER A 85 -2.74 -4.30 12.67
N GLN A 86 -2.72 -2.99 12.89
CA GLN A 86 -1.67 -2.10 12.41
C GLN A 86 -1.43 -0.89 13.31
N ILE A 87 -0.35 -0.17 13.06
CA ILE A 87 -0.03 1.09 13.73
C ILE A 87 -1.02 2.17 13.24
N THR A 88 -1.69 2.85 14.17
CA THR A 88 -2.72 3.88 13.88
C THR A 88 -2.14 5.24 13.47
N LEU A 89 -0.82 5.37 13.42
CA LEU A 89 -0.15 6.59 12.99
C LEU A 89 -0.37 6.80 11.49
N SER A 90 -1.08 7.87 11.14
CA SER A 90 -1.37 8.19 9.74
C SER A 90 -0.12 8.53 8.95
N SER A 91 -0.15 8.23 7.65
CA SER A 91 0.85 8.64 6.69
C SER A 91 0.94 10.18 6.59
N TYR A 92 -0.19 10.89 6.78
CA TYR A 92 -0.21 12.35 6.89
C TYR A 92 0.72 12.85 8.01
N ASN A 93 0.67 12.24 9.19
CA ASN A 93 1.52 12.64 10.32
C ASN A 93 3.01 12.40 10.01
N ILE A 94 3.35 11.31 9.32
CA ILE A 94 4.73 11.07 8.86
C ILE A 94 5.20 12.19 7.92
N PHE A 95 4.34 12.64 6.99
CA PHE A 95 4.68 13.70 6.04
C PHE A 95 4.85 15.06 6.75
N GLN A 96 3.96 15.38 7.70
CA GLN A 96 4.08 16.59 8.52
C GLN A 96 5.35 16.62 9.38
N GLN A 97 5.80 15.47 9.90
CA GLN A 97 7.00 15.38 10.73
C GLN A 97 8.31 15.29 9.93
N SER A 98 8.24 15.23 8.59
CA SER A 98 9.40 15.03 7.70
C SER A 98 9.67 16.21 6.76
N VAL A 99 9.21 17.40 7.14
CA VAL A 99 9.42 18.65 6.38
C VAL A 99 10.91 19.00 6.21
N LEU A 100 11.78 18.52 7.10
CA LEU A 100 13.22 18.78 7.06
C LEU A 100 13.97 18.06 5.93
N LEU A 101 13.33 17.13 5.20
CA LEU A 101 13.95 16.42 4.08
C LEU A 101 14.13 17.31 2.82
N GLY A 102 13.52 18.50 2.79
CA GLY A 102 13.69 19.48 1.71
C GLY A 102 13.01 19.12 0.38
N THR A 103 12.56 17.87 0.20
CA THR A 103 11.72 17.44 -0.92
C THR A 103 10.25 17.65 -0.61
N SER A 104 9.39 17.71 -1.63
CA SER A 104 7.93 17.80 -1.48
C SER A 104 7.26 16.65 -2.22
N THR A 105 6.26 16.03 -1.60
CA THR A 105 5.41 15.01 -2.19
C THR A 105 3.98 15.44 -1.95
N GLN A 106 3.19 15.58 -3.01
CA GLN A 106 1.77 15.89 -2.89
C GLN A 106 1.03 14.70 -2.27
N PHE A 107 0.26 14.97 -1.23
CA PHE A 107 -0.52 13.96 -0.51
C PHE A 107 -1.97 14.03 -0.97
N VAL A 108 -2.51 12.92 -1.49
CA VAL A 108 -3.90 12.83 -1.96
C VAL A 108 -4.54 11.57 -1.38
N GLY A 109 -5.42 11.74 -0.39
CA GLY A 109 -6.09 10.62 0.27
C GLY A 109 -7.53 10.41 -0.19
N ASN A 110 -8.08 9.25 0.14
CA ASN A 110 -9.49 8.91 -0.01
C ASN A 110 -10.00 8.92 -1.47
N ILE A 111 -9.12 8.62 -2.43
CA ILE A 111 -9.49 8.50 -3.84
C ILE A 111 -10.12 7.13 -4.09
N LEU A 112 -11.37 7.11 -4.57
CA LEU A 112 -12.15 5.88 -4.80
C LEU A 112 -12.33 5.03 -3.52
N GLY A 113 -12.49 5.71 -2.37
CA GLY A 113 -12.70 5.06 -1.07
C GLY A 113 -13.93 4.15 -1.07
N ASN A 114 -15.01 4.54 -1.75
CA ASN A 114 -16.22 3.73 -1.86
C ASN A 114 -16.02 2.41 -2.63
N GLU A 115 -15.01 2.33 -3.50
CA GLU A 115 -14.61 1.09 -4.16
C GLU A 115 -13.55 0.32 -3.36
N THR A 116 -12.59 0.99 -2.73
CA THR A 116 -11.49 0.32 -2.03
C THR A 116 -11.87 -0.17 -0.64
N ASP A 117 -12.71 0.55 0.10
CA ASP A 117 -13.11 0.22 1.48
C ASP A 117 -13.74 -1.18 1.57
N PRO A 118 -14.70 -1.58 0.70
CA PRO A 118 -15.24 -2.95 0.70
C PRO A 118 -14.18 -4.02 0.44
N MET A 119 -13.10 -3.72 -0.30
CA MET A 119 -12.01 -4.66 -0.56
C MET A 119 -11.18 -4.99 0.69
N PHE A 120 -11.24 -4.14 1.71
CA PHE A 120 -10.58 -4.37 3.00
C PHE A 120 -11.55 -4.82 4.11
N ALA A 121 -12.85 -4.53 3.97
CA ALA A 121 -13.87 -4.88 4.95
C ALA A 121 -14.38 -6.33 4.85
N TRP A 122 -14.44 -6.94 3.65
CA TRP A 122 -15.08 -8.25 3.43
C TRP A 122 -14.58 -9.42 4.31
N GLN A 123 -13.38 -9.30 4.89
CA GLN A 123 -12.81 -10.31 5.79
C GLN A 123 -13.32 -10.20 7.23
N PHE A 124 -13.76 -9.02 7.66
CA PHE A 124 -14.06 -8.71 9.06
C PHE A 124 -15.48 -8.17 9.26
N ASP A 125 -16.13 -7.70 8.20
CA ASP A 125 -17.54 -7.29 8.18
C ASP A 125 -18.37 -8.31 7.39
N GLU A 126 -19.23 -9.05 8.09
CA GLU A 126 -20.12 -10.03 7.50
C GLU A 126 -21.17 -9.42 6.56
N SER A 127 -21.46 -8.13 6.72
CA SER A 127 -22.39 -7.38 5.88
C SER A 127 -21.75 -6.91 4.57
N ALA A 128 -20.42 -6.81 4.51
CA ALA A 128 -19.70 -6.40 3.32
C ALA A 128 -19.76 -7.47 2.20
N PRO A 129 -19.91 -7.07 0.93
CA PRO A 129 -19.95 -8.01 -0.18
C PRO A 129 -18.62 -8.75 -0.35
N CYS A 130 -18.67 -10.05 -0.65
CA CYS A 130 -17.46 -10.79 -1.03
C CYS A 130 -16.87 -10.23 -2.33
N PRO A 131 -15.55 -10.35 -2.54
CA PRO A 131 -14.92 -10.01 -3.82
C PRO A 131 -15.59 -10.73 -5.00
N SER A 132 -15.48 -10.16 -6.20
CA SER A 132 -15.92 -10.82 -7.43
C SER A 132 -15.28 -12.20 -7.56
N SER A 133 -16.09 -13.23 -7.83
CA SER A 133 -15.69 -14.65 -7.85
C SER A 133 -15.47 -15.30 -6.48
N CYS A 134 -16.00 -14.71 -5.40
CA CYS A 134 -16.12 -15.33 -4.09
C CYS A 134 -17.58 -15.41 -3.63
N VAL A 135 -17.91 -16.44 -2.86
CA VAL A 135 -19.21 -16.62 -2.20
C VAL A 135 -19.01 -16.74 -0.69
N ARG A 136 -19.95 -16.21 0.08
CA ARG A 136 -19.94 -16.32 1.54
C ARG A 136 -20.36 -17.73 1.95
N THR A 137 -19.55 -18.40 2.75
CA THR A 137 -19.84 -19.72 3.31
C THR A 137 -19.47 -19.76 4.78
N ASN A 138 -20.17 -20.58 5.58
CA ASN A 138 -19.84 -20.74 7.00
C ASN A 138 -18.77 -21.84 7.15
N ILE A 139 -17.55 -21.45 7.51
CA ILE A 139 -16.46 -22.36 7.87
C ILE A 139 -16.33 -22.32 9.39
N ASP A 140 -16.51 -23.46 10.06
CA ASP A 140 -16.45 -23.55 11.53
C ASP A 140 -17.32 -22.49 12.25
N ALA A 141 -18.55 -22.30 11.76
CA ALA A 141 -19.51 -21.29 12.21
C ALA A 141 -19.09 -19.82 12.01
N THR A 142 -18.02 -19.56 11.25
CA THR A 142 -17.54 -18.22 10.88
C THR A 142 -17.87 -17.93 9.41
N PRO A 143 -18.66 -16.88 9.09
CA PRO A 143 -18.95 -16.52 7.71
C PRO A 143 -17.69 -16.00 7.02
N THR A 144 -17.23 -16.76 6.03
CA THR A 144 -15.98 -16.54 5.32
C THR A 144 -16.23 -16.52 3.81
N CYS A 145 -15.68 -15.53 3.11
CA CYS A 145 -15.72 -15.50 1.65
C CYS A 145 -14.72 -16.52 1.08
N VAL A 146 -15.21 -17.49 0.30
CA VAL A 146 -14.39 -18.48 -0.40
C VAL A 146 -14.50 -18.32 -1.91
N PRO A 147 -13.45 -18.63 -2.69
CA PRO A 147 -13.54 -18.61 -4.15
C PRO A 147 -14.66 -19.51 -4.65
N THR A 148 -15.46 -19.04 -5.60
CA THR A 148 -16.37 -19.91 -6.35
C THR A 148 -15.53 -20.93 -7.09
N LYS A 149 -15.81 -22.23 -6.92
CA LYS A 149 -15.15 -23.28 -7.71
C LYS A 149 -15.36 -22.95 -9.19
N VAL A 150 -14.28 -22.67 -9.89
CA VAL A 150 -14.28 -22.58 -11.35
C VAL A 150 -14.49 -24.00 -11.86
N THR A 151 -15.73 -24.33 -12.24
CA THR A 151 -16.06 -25.53 -13.00
C THR A 151 -15.68 -25.37 -14.45
#